data_AF-A0AB73KJZ0-F1
#
_entry.id   AF-A0AB73KJZ0-F1
#
_cell.length_a   1.000
_cell.length_b   1.000
_cell.length_c   1.000
_cell.angle_alpha   90.00
_cell.angle_beta   90.00
_cell.angle_gamma   90.00
#
_symmetry.space_group_name_H-M   'P 1'
#
loop_
_entity.id
_entity.type
_entity.pdbx_description
1 polymer ?
#
loop_
_entity_poly.entity_id
_entity_poly.type
_entity_poly.pdbx_seq_one_letter_code
_entity_poly.pdbx_strand_id
1 'polypeptide(L)'
;MTVHSKIQPYIDAWTHSIESINELVAPLVEGEWNRPTECPYWSVRDVVSHVIGYECEMLGDPRPIHTLPSDLRHITSEFARYIEVPVDTRRHHTAPEMTSELEYTIIRRSRQLRNESRGPEQSMRGPMGQEMTLEHLLWMRTFDVWVHEQDLRRALATPGNLASPAAVYARDFLLRGLPKMIAKDAGAQPGSAVVFDIHGPLEFMRTVRIDQEGRGTIDSAVSLGPAVTFSTDWETFLRLVCGRVRPAAVADRVKVEGDLGLANAILAHIALTP
;
A
#
# COMPACT_ATOMS: atom_id res chain seq x y z
N MET A 1 3.47 -2.49 -32.61
CA MET A 1 3.25 -3.36 -31.43
C MET A 1 4.03 -2.74 -30.29
N THR A 2 3.36 -2.18 -29.28
CA THR A 2 4.05 -1.58 -28.13
C THR A 2 4.76 -2.70 -27.37
N VAL A 3 6.05 -2.52 -27.11
CA VAL A 3 6.97 -3.50 -26.51
C VAL A 3 6.58 -3.84 -25.05
N HIS A 4 5.52 -3.23 -24.51
CA HIS A 4 5.19 -3.17 -23.08
C HIS A 4 3.75 -3.56 -22.70
N SER A 5 3.01 -4.32 -23.53
CA SER A 5 1.58 -4.58 -23.26
C SER A 5 1.25 -5.11 -21.85
N LYS A 6 2.17 -5.86 -21.23
CA LYS A 6 1.99 -6.38 -19.86
C LYS A 6 2.34 -5.41 -18.73
N ILE A 7 3.33 -4.52 -18.92
CA ILE A 7 3.75 -3.59 -17.85
C ILE A 7 3.07 -2.22 -17.95
N GLN A 8 2.56 -1.87 -19.14
CA GLN A 8 1.89 -0.60 -19.39
C GLN A 8 0.74 -0.30 -18.41
N PRO A 9 -0.13 -1.27 -18.05
CA PRO A 9 -1.22 -0.99 -17.12
C PRO A 9 -0.75 -0.54 -15.73
N TYR A 10 0.37 -1.07 -15.22
CA TYR A 10 0.96 -0.59 -13.96
C TYR A 10 1.52 0.82 -14.12
N ILE A 11 2.15 1.13 -15.25
CA ILE A 11 2.69 2.47 -15.53
C ILE A 11 1.56 3.50 -15.58
N ASP A 12 0.45 3.18 -16.26
CA ASP A 12 -0.71 4.07 -16.37
C ASP A 12 -1.37 4.29 -15.00
N ALA A 13 -1.53 3.22 -14.22
CA ALA A 13 -2.10 3.27 -12.88
C ALA A 13 -1.22 4.05 -11.88
N TRP A 14 0.10 3.84 -11.92
CA TRP A 14 1.07 4.61 -11.15
C TRP A 14 1.03 6.09 -11.55
N THR A 15 1.01 6.39 -12.86
CA THR A 15 0.98 7.77 -13.39
C THR A 15 -0.25 8.52 -12.89
N HIS A 16 -1.43 7.90 -13.01
CA HIS A 16 -2.67 8.47 -12.48
C HIS A 16 -2.58 8.78 -10.98
N SER A 17 -2.03 7.86 -10.19
CA SER A 17 -1.98 8.02 -8.74
C SER A 17 -0.98 9.11 -8.31
N ILE A 18 0.21 9.15 -8.92
CA ILE A 18 1.23 10.14 -8.57
C ILE A 18 0.86 11.54 -9.05
N GLU A 19 0.21 11.68 -10.21
CA GLU A 19 -0.34 12.96 -10.66
C GLU A 19 -1.47 13.42 -9.72
N SER A 20 -2.32 12.50 -9.25
CA SER A 20 -3.35 12.83 -8.27
C SER A 20 -2.77 13.28 -6.93
N ILE A 21 -1.66 12.70 -6.47
CA ILE A 21 -0.92 13.21 -5.30
C ILE A 21 -0.46 14.65 -5.56
N ASN A 22 0.14 14.93 -6.72
CA ASN A 22 0.60 16.26 -7.05
C ASN A 22 -0.54 17.29 -7.04
N GLU A 23 -1.69 16.95 -7.63
CA GLU A 23 -2.88 17.80 -7.62
C GLU A 23 -3.41 18.06 -6.21
N LEU A 24 -3.37 17.06 -5.31
CA LEU A 24 -3.80 17.19 -3.93
C LEU A 24 -2.90 18.14 -3.13
N VAL A 25 -1.58 18.11 -3.37
CA VAL A 25 -0.62 18.85 -2.54
C VAL A 25 -0.20 20.21 -3.10
N ALA A 26 -0.32 20.42 -4.42
CA ALA A 26 0.02 21.68 -5.07
C ALA A 26 -0.67 22.93 -4.49
N PRO A 27 -1.97 22.91 -4.10
CA PRO A 27 -2.63 24.09 -3.55
C PRO A 27 -2.43 24.26 -2.04
N LEU A 28 -1.76 23.33 -1.35
CA LEU A 28 -1.67 23.34 0.10
C LEU A 28 -0.83 24.50 0.62
N VAL A 29 -1.32 25.15 1.67
CA VAL A 29 -0.52 26.12 2.43
C VAL A 29 0.42 25.42 3.41
N GLU A 30 1.49 26.08 3.82
CA GLU A 30 2.55 25.50 4.68
C GLU A 30 2.03 24.74 5.91
N GLY A 31 1.01 25.28 6.59
CA GLY A 31 0.43 24.66 7.78
C GLY A 31 -0.23 23.29 7.53
N GLU A 32 -0.71 23.03 6.31
CA GLU A 32 -1.41 21.80 5.96
C GLU A 32 -0.46 20.62 5.75
N TRP A 33 0.79 20.89 5.39
CA TRP A 33 1.84 19.89 5.22
C TRP A 33 2.18 19.15 6.52
N ASN A 34 1.91 19.76 7.67
CA ASN A 34 2.15 19.17 8.99
C ASN A 34 0.92 18.46 9.57
N ARG A 35 -0.18 18.35 8.81
CA ARG A 35 -1.36 17.59 9.26
C ARG A 35 -1.01 16.11 9.42
N PRO A 36 -1.42 15.46 10.53
CA PRO A 36 -1.20 14.05 10.72
C PRO A 36 -2.00 13.22 9.71
N THR A 37 -1.45 12.10 9.28
CA THR A 37 -2.14 11.11 8.45
C THR A 37 -2.50 9.87 9.26
N GLU A 38 -3.21 8.92 8.64
CA GLU A 38 -3.43 7.61 9.24
C GLU A 38 -2.21 6.69 9.15
N CYS A 39 -1.20 7.05 8.35
CA CYS A 39 0.09 6.40 8.41
C CYS A 39 0.77 6.82 9.73
N PRO A 40 1.03 5.88 10.66
CA PRO A 40 1.48 6.24 12.01
C PRO A 40 2.76 7.08 11.97
N TYR A 41 2.79 8.14 12.79
CA TYR A 41 3.91 9.08 12.93
C TYR A 41 4.18 9.98 11.70
N TRP A 42 3.42 9.83 10.61
CA TRP A 42 3.65 10.58 9.38
C TRP A 42 2.60 11.67 9.15
N SER A 43 3.11 12.86 8.89
CA SER A 43 2.36 13.99 8.35
C SER A 43 2.17 13.88 6.83
N VAL A 44 1.37 14.80 6.27
CA VAL A 44 1.25 14.96 4.80
C VAL A 44 2.62 15.10 4.14
N ARG A 45 3.52 15.88 4.75
CA ARG A 45 4.91 16.03 4.28
C ARG A 45 5.65 14.70 4.30
N ASP A 46 5.52 13.91 5.35
CA ASP A 46 6.23 12.64 5.47
C ASP A 46 5.79 11.63 4.41
N VAL A 47 4.48 11.54 4.14
CA VAL A 47 3.93 10.68 3.08
C VAL A 47 4.46 11.08 1.71
N VAL A 48 4.43 12.38 1.37
CA VAL A 48 4.98 12.88 0.10
C VAL A 48 6.49 12.63 0.03
N SER A 49 7.22 12.81 1.14
CA SER A 49 8.65 12.57 1.22
C SER A 49 9.02 11.11 0.94
N HIS A 50 8.22 10.17 1.45
CA HIS A 50 8.38 8.74 1.17
C HIS A 50 8.18 8.44 -0.32
N VAL A 51 7.12 8.98 -0.92
CA VAL A 51 6.86 8.81 -2.36
C VAL A 51 8.03 9.34 -3.19
N ILE A 52 8.48 10.58 -2.95
CA ILE A 52 9.65 11.15 -3.63
C ILE A 52 10.88 10.27 -3.42
N GLY A 53 11.17 9.91 -2.17
CA GLY A 53 12.35 9.11 -1.82
C GLY A 53 12.44 7.80 -2.58
N TYR A 54 11.32 7.08 -2.67
CA TYR A 54 11.26 5.84 -3.44
C TYR A 54 11.40 6.07 -4.94
N GLU A 55 10.71 7.06 -5.50
CA GLU A 55 10.76 7.31 -6.94
C GLU A 55 12.16 7.78 -7.38
N CYS A 56 12.89 8.52 -6.54
CA CYS A 56 14.30 8.85 -6.73
C CYS A 56 15.20 7.61 -6.68
N GLU A 57 15.02 6.70 -5.73
CA GLU A 57 15.77 5.43 -5.71
C GLU A 57 15.48 4.59 -6.95
N MET A 58 14.23 4.57 -7.39
CA MET A 58 13.80 3.92 -8.61
C MET A 58 14.43 4.58 -9.85
N LEU A 59 14.71 5.89 -9.84
CA LEU A 59 15.50 6.58 -10.85
C LEU A 59 16.99 6.20 -10.84
N GLY A 60 17.45 5.52 -9.78
CA GLY A 60 18.86 5.21 -9.54
C GLY A 60 19.63 6.32 -8.84
N ASP A 61 18.92 7.30 -8.27
CA ASP A 61 19.56 8.38 -7.50
C ASP A 61 20.17 7.82 -6.21
N PRO A 62 21.30 8.38 -5.74
CA PRO A 62 21.88 7.96 -4.48
C PRO A 62 20.93 8.28 -3.33
N ARG A 63 20.78 7.33 -2.42
CA ARG A 63 20.02 7.55 -1.18
C ARG A 63 20.71 8.62 -0.31
N PRO A 64 19.96 9.44 0.44
CA PRO A 64 20.55 10.44 1.33
C PRO A 64 21.50 9.83 2.35
N ILE A 65 22.64 10.48 2.57
CA ILE A 65 23.54 10.17 3.69
C ILE A 65 23.03 10.98 4.88
N HIS A 66 22.11 10.38 5.65
CA HIS A 66 21.43 11.05 6.74
C HIS A 66 21.35 10.16 7.98
N THR A 67 21.60 10.75 9.15
CA THR A 67 21.50 10.05 10.44
C THR A 67 20.18 10.42 11.09
N LEU A 68 19.34 9.42 11.33
CA LEU A 68 18.05 9.64 12.00
C LEU A 68 18.24 10.12 13.45
N PRO A 69 17.38 11.04 13.94
CA PRO A 69 17.32 11.40 15.34
C PRO A 69 17.12 10.19 16.25
N SER A 70 17.82 10.16 17.39
CA SER A 70 17.81 9.03 18.32
C SER A 70 16.52 8.88 19.15
N ASP A 71 15.66 9.89 19.12
CA ASP A 71 14.38 9.97 19.81
C ASP A 71 13.21 9.41 18.98
N LEU A 72 13.44 8.99 17.72
CA LEU A 72 12.46 8.26 16.90
C LEU A 72 12.29 6.81 17.38
N ARG A 73 11.69 6.63 18.57
CA ARG A 73 11.54 5.33 19.26
C ARG A 73 10.71 4.29 18.51
N HIS A 74 9.89 4.71 17.55
CA HIS A 74 9.06 3.82 16.74
C HIS A 74 9.86 3.11 15.62
N ILE A 75 11.08 3.57 15.33
CA ILE A 75 11.97 2.95 14.35
C ILE A 75 12.70 1.77 15.02
N THR A 76 12.11 0.59 14.93
CA THR A 76 12.57 -0.62 15.62
C THR A 76 13.28 -1.64 14.74
N SER A 77 13.35 -1.40 13.42
CA SER A 77 13.97 -2.32 12.46
C SER A 77 14.82 -1.59 11.41
N GLU A 78 15.73 -2.32 10.76
CA GLU A 78 16.49 -1.81 9.61
C GLU A 78 15.56 -1.40 8.46
N PHE A 79 14.47 -2.13 8.26
CA PHE A 79 13.48 -1.79 7.24
C PHE A 79 12.80 -0.46 7.57
N ALA A 80 12.34 -0.26 8.81
CA ALA A 80 11.74 1.01 9.22
C ALA A 80 12.73 2.18 9.07
N ARG A 81 14.00 1.97 9.44
CA ARG A 81 15.08 2.97 9.25
C ARG A 81 15.29 3.29 7.77
N TYR A 82 15.31 2.26 6.91
CA TYR A 82 15.43 2.43 5.47
C TYR A 82 14.28 3.27 4.90
N ILE A 83 13.04 3.07 5.36
CA ILE A 83 11.92 3.91 4.93
C ILE A 83 12.04 5.35 5.46
N GLU A 84 12.44 5.51 6.73
CA GLU A 84 12.43 6.80 7.44
C GLU A 84 13.54 7.77 6.98
N VAL A 85 14.71 7.29 6.53
CA VAL A 85 15.83 8.14 6.10
C VAL A 85 15.45 9.21 5.05
N PRO A 86 14.83 8.86 3.90
CA PRO A 86 14.41 9.85 2.91
C PRO A 86 13.25 10.73 3.39
N VAL A 87 12.45 10.25 4.35
CA VAL A 87 11.35 11.00 4.96
C VAL A 87 11.91 12.11 5.85
N ASP A 88 12.75 11.75 6.81
CA ASP A 88 13.33 12.68 7.78
C ASP A 88 14.19 13.76 7.11
N THR A 89 14.89 13.38 6.03
CA THR A 89 15.67 14.31 5.20
C THR A 89 14.83 15.47 4.67
N ARG A 90 13.52 15.31 4.48
CA ARG A 90 12.63 16.33 3.89
C ARG A 90 11.75 17.06 4.92
N ARG A 91 11.82 16.69 6.20
CA ARG A 91 11.00 17.33 7.26
C ARG A 91 11.26 18.82 7.44
N HIS A 92 12.44 19.29 7.02
CA HIS A 92 12.81 20.70 7.10
C HIS A 92 12.54 21.49 5.82
N HIS A 93 12.09 20.83 4.74
CA HIS A 93 11.73 21.51 3.50
C HIS A 93 10.45 22.33 3.69
N THR A 94 10.30 23.39 2.92
CA THR A 94 9.09 24.21 2.80
C THR A 94 8.11 23.60 1.81
N ALA A 95 6.85 24.04 1.81
CA ALA A 95 5.85 23.60 0.84
C ALA A 95 6.30 23.78 -0.63
N PRO A 96 6.87 24.93 -1.06
CA PRO A 96 7.36 25.09 -2.43
C PRO A 96 8.52 24.17 -2.78
N GLU A 97 9.42 23.86 -1.84
CA GLU A 97 10.51 22.89 -2.07
C GLU A 97 9.95 21.49 -2.27
N MET A 98 8.96 21.08 -1.45
CA MET A 98 8.30 19.79 -1.57
C MET A 98 7.56 19.63 -2.90
N THR A 99 6.76 20.62 -3.31
CA THR A 99 6.01 20.54 -4.58
C THR A 99 6.96 20.55 -5.77
N SER A 100 7.99 21.41 -5.77
CA SER A 100 8.97 21.46 -6.85
C SER A 100 9.76 20.16 -6.99
N GLU A 101 10.15 19.54 -5.88
CA GLU A 101 10.84 18.25 -5.90
C GLU A 101 9.92 17.13 -6.40
N LEU A 102 8.65 17.08 -5.95
CA LEU A 102 7.66 16.11 -6.41
C LEU A 102 7.42 16.23 -7.93
N GLU A 103 7.17 17.44 -8.43
CA GLU A 103 6.95 17.70 -9.86
C GLU A 103 8.17 17.26 -10.70
N TYR A 104 9.37 17.63 -10.26
CA TYR A 104 10.60 17.23 -10.93
C TYR A 104 10.78 15.71 -10.95
N THR A 105 10.44 15.05 -9.85
CA THR A 105 10.50 13.59 -9.71
C THR A 105 9.51 12.91 -10.65
N ILE A 106 8.27 13.39 -10.71
CA ILE A 106 7.24 12.89 -11.63
C ILE A 106 7.71 13.00 -13.07
N ILE A 107 8.21 14.16 -13.50
CA ILE A 107 8.70 14.37 -14.87
C ILE A 107 9.80 13.36 -15.22
N ARG A 108 10.79 13.19 -14.33
CA ARG A 108 11.89 12.25 -14.54
C ARG A 108 11.40 10.82 -14.58
N ARG A 109 10.53 10.42 -13.64
CA ARG A 109 10.04 9.05 -13.56
C ARG A 109 9.11 8.68 -14.71
N SER A 110 8.20 9.56 -15.09
CA SER A 110 7.34 9.38 -16.27
C SER A 110 8.17 9.26 -17.54
N ARG A 111 9.26 10.02 -17.69
CA ARG A 111 10.18 9.88 -18.82
C ARG A 111 10.93 8.53 -18.79
N GLN A 112 11.37 8.06 -17.63
CA GLN A 112 12.04 6.77 -17.50
C GLN A 112 11.09 5.62 -17.86
N LEU A 113 9.85 5.63 -17.34
CA LEU A 113 8.86 4.59 -17.61
C LEU A 113 8.41 4.58 -19.07
N ARG A 114 8.22 5.75 -19.69
CA ARG A 114 7.89 5.86 -21.12
C ARG A 114 8.96 5.27 -22.04
N ASN A 115 10.22 5.35 -21.63
CA ASN A 115 11.38 4.83 -22.37
C ASN A 115 11.86 3.48 -21.84
N GLU A 116 11.11 2.85 -20.93
CA GLU A 116 11.41 1.50 -20.48
C GLU A 116 11.43 0.57 -21.69
N SER A 117 12.43 -0.30 -21.81
CA SER A 117 12.58 -1.23 -22.93
C SER A 117 12.77 -2.67 -22.47
N ARG A 118 12.92 -2.88 -21.16
CA ARG A 118 13.06 -4.20 -20.54
C ARG A 118 11.73 -4.94 -20.53
N GLY A 119 11.83 -6.28 -20.56
CA GLY A 119 10.67 -7.16 -20.41
C GLY A 119 10.21 -7.27 -18.95
N PRO A 120 8.97 -7.73 -18.71
CA PRO A 120 8.39 -7.86 -17.36
C PRO A 120 9.22 -8.73 -16.41
N GLU A 121 9.84 -9.80 -16.93
CA GLU A 121 10.63 -10.77 -16.16
C GLU A 121 12.07 -10.29 -15.84
N GLN A 122 12.45 -9.10 -16.32
CA GLN A 122 13.79 -8.59 -16.08
C GLN A 122 14.04 -8.42 -14.58
N SER A 123 15.15 -8.99 -14.08
CA SER A 123 15.56 -8.82 -12.69
C SER A 123 15.96 -7.38 -12.42
N MET A 124 15.44 -6.84 -11.32
CA MET A 124 15.60 -5.48 -10.84
C MET A 124 15.95 -5.52 -9.35
N ARG A 125 16.75 -4.55 -8.89
CA ARG A 125 16.92 -4.31 -7.45
C ARG A 125 15.76 -3.46 -6.94
N GLY A 126 15.01 -4.02 -6.01
CA GLY A 126 13.95 -3.36 -5.26
C GLY A 126 14.40 -2.90 -3.87
N PRO A 127 13.43 -2.64 -2.97
CA PRO A 127 13.67 -2.20 -1.60
C PRO A 127 14.73 -3.04 -0.89
N MET A 128 15.59 -2.41 -0.10
CA MET A 128 16.66 -3.09 0.65
C MET A 128 17.59 -3.95 -0.24
N GLY A 129 17.65 -3.67 -1.54
CA GLY A 129 18.45 -4.44 -2.50
C GLY A 129 17.89 -5.81 -2.86
N GLN A 130 16.64 -6.11 -2.50
CA GLN A 130 16.00 -7.39 -2.85
C GLN A 130 15.82 -7.50 -4.36
N GLU A 131 16.18 -8.64 -4.94
CA GLU A 131 15.94 -8.90 -6.36
C GLU A 131 14.49 -9.30 -6.62
N MET A 132 13.87 -8.69 -7.62
CA MET A 132 12.51 -9.00 -8.07
C MET A 132 12.35 -8.68 -9.55
N THR A 133 11.30 -9.20 -10.18
CA THR A 133 11.00 -8.86 -11.58
C THR A 133 10.55 -7.41 -11.70
N LEU A 134 10.79 -6.80 -12.86
CA LEU A 134 10.31 -5.46 -13.18
C LEU A 134 8.79 -5.35 -13.02
N GLU A 135 8.04 -6.37 -13.44
CA GLU A 135 6.60 -6.42 -13.24
C GLU A 135 6.21 -6.36 -11.76
N HIS A 136 6.84 -7.17 -10.91
CA HIS A 136 6.52 -7.17 -9.49
C HIS A 136 6.87 -5.84 -8.82
N LEU A 137 8.01 -5.24 -9.21
CA LEU A 137 8.43 -3.93 -8.73
C LEU A 137 7.42 -2.84 -9.09
N LEU A 138 6.98 -2.78 -10.36
CA LEU A 138 5.98 -1.80 -10.81
C LEU A 138 4.62 -2.02 -10.15
N TRP A 139 4.21 -3.27 -9.95
CA TRP A 139 2.98 -3.59 -9.23
C TRP A 139 3.04 -3.09 -7.78
N MET A 140 4.13 -3.37 -7.07
CA MET A 140 4.35 -2.89 -5.70
C MET A 140 4.36 -1.36 -5.64
N ARG A 141 5.03 -0.67 -6.58
CA ARG A 141 5.04 0.80 -6.63
C ARG A 141 3.66 1.38 -6.90
N THR A 142 2.88 0.77 -7.81
CA THR A 142 1.50 1.18 -8.09
C THR A 142 0.63 1.08 -6.83
N PHE A 143 0.74 -0.02 -6.10
CA PHE A 143 0.08 -0.22 -4.82
C PHE A 143 0.49 0.84 -3.79
N ASP A 144 1.79 1.02 -3.57
CA ASP A 144 2.33 1.89 -2.53
C ASP A 144 1.95 3.36 -2.74
N VAL A 145 2.14 3.87 -3.97
CA VAL A 145 1.77 5.24 -4.33
C VAL A 145 0.28 5.46 -4.16
N TRP A 146 -0.57 4.53 -4.61
CA TRP A 146 -2.01 4.68 -4.48
C TRP A 146 -2.50 4.61 -3.02
N VAL A 147 -1.94 3.74 -2.18
CA VAL A 147 -2.29 3.71 -0.75
C VAL A 147 -1.94 5.05 -0.09
N HIS A 148 -0.78 5.61 -0.41
CA HIS A 148 -0.36 6.90 0.09
C HIS A 148 -1.16 8.07 -0.47
N GLU A 149 -1.64 8.00 -1.71
CA GLU A 149 -2.66 8.92 -2.23
C GLU A 149 -3.91 8.89 -1.33
N GLN A 150 -4.38 7.70 -0.94
CA GLN A 150 -5.54 7.58 -0.04
C GLN A 150 -5.23 8.09 1.39
N ASP A 151 -4.01 7.90 1.89
CA ASP A 151 -3.57 8.48 3.18
C ASP A 151 -3.66 10.03 3.15
N LEU A 152 -3.22 10.64 2.04
CA LEU A 152 -3.31 12.09 1.83
C LEU A 152 -4.75 12.57 1.70
N ARG A 153 -5.58 11.88 0.91
CA ARG A 153 -7.01 12.22 0.75
C ARG A 153 -7.74 12.25 2.07
N ARG A 154 -7.48 11.28 2.96
CA ARG A 154 -8.08 11.26 4.30
C ARG A 154 -7.58 12.41 5.17
N ALA A 155 -6.28 12.67 5.19
CA ALA A 155 -5.70 13.77 5.97
C ALA A 155 -6.16 15.16 5.51
N LEU A 156 -6.48 15.29 4.22
CA LEU A 156 -6.95 16.54 3.60
C LEU A 156 -8.47 16.64 3.46
N ALA A 157 -9.21 15.61 3.89
CA ALA A 157 -10.66 15.49 3.73
C ALA A 157 -11.16 15.63 2.27
N THR A 158 -10.40 15.07 1.32
CA THR A 158 -10.70 15.10 -0.13
C THR A 158 -10.95 13.67 -0.65
N PRO A 159 -12.12 13.07 -0.36
CA PRO A 159 -12.42 11.69 -0.75
C PRO A 159 -12.44 11.52 -2.27
N GLY A 160 -12.02 10.35 -2.76
CA GLY A 160 -11.99 10.04 -4.19
C GLY A 160 -11.04 8.90 -4.53
N ASN A 161 -11.01 8.48 -5.78
CA ASN A 161 -10.06 7.49 -6.32
C ASN A 161 -10.03 6.10 -5.65
N LEU A 162 -11.03 5.77 -4.83
CA LEU A 162 -11.18 4.44 -4.22
C LEU A 162 -11.39 3.31 -5.25
N ALA A 163 -11.81 3.64 -6.47
CA ALA A 163 -11.97 2.69 -7.59
C ALA A 163 -11.15 3.11 -8.83
N SER A 164 -10.06 3.86 -8.63
CA SER A 164 -9.15 4.23 -9.72
C SER A 164 -8.47 2.98 -10.32
N PRO A 165 -7.82 3.08 -11.50
CA PRO A 165 -7.09 1.95 -12.08
C PRO A 165 -6.08 1.30 -11.11
N ALA A 166 -5.40 2.10 -10.28
CA ALA A 166 -4.46 1.59 -9.28
C ALA A 166 -5.13 0.86 -8.12
N ALA A 167 -6.40 1.16 -7.80
CA ALA A 167 -7.14 0.49 -6.73
C ALA A 167 -7.27 -1.02 -6.98
N VAL A 168 -7.44 -1.44 -8.24
CA VAL A 168 -7.53 -2.86 -8.63
C VAL A 168 -6.20 -3.58 -8.36
N TYR A 169 -5.08 -2.95 -8.74
CA TYR A 169 -3.75 -3.49 -8.50
C TYR A 169 -3.40 -3.49 -7.01
N ALA A 170 -3.78 -2.45 -6.26
CA ALA A 170 -3.59 -2.38 -4.83
C ALA A 170 -4.37 -3.47 -4.10
N ARG A 171 -5.63 -3.70 -4.46
CA ARG A 171 -6.44 -4.82 -3.97
C ARG A 171 -5.70 -6.14 -4.17
N ASP A 172 -5.32 -6.45 -5.39
CA ASP A 172 -4.70 -7.75 -5.69
C ASP A 172 -3.34 -7.91 -4.99
N PHE A 173 -2.59 -6.82 -4.79
CA PHE A 173 -1.33 -6.84 -4.05
C PHE A 173 -1.56 -7.20 -2.58
N LEU A 174 -2.53 -6.54 -1.94
CA LEU A 174 -2.89 -6.76 -0.53
C LEU A 174 -3.43 -8.19 -0.31
N LEU A 175 -4.30 -8.66 -1.20
CA LEU A 175 -4.92 -9.98 -1.09
C LEU A 175 -3.91 -11.13 -1.08
N ARG A 176 -2.71 -10.95 -1.65
CA ARG A 176 -1.64 -11.97 -1.61
C ARG A 176 -1.08 -12.24 -0.22
N GLY A 177 -1.19 -11.28 0.70
CA GLY A 177 -0.70 -11.46 2.08
C GLY A 177 -1.66 -12.26 2.94
N LEU A 178 -2.97 -12.24 2.63
CA LEU A 178 -4.00 -12.86 3.46
C LEU A 178 -3.82 -14.37 3.67
N PRO A 179 -3.49 -15.19 2.65
CA PRO A 179 -3.38 -16.64 2.85
C PRO A 179 -2.31 -17.02 3.87
N LYS A 180 -1.14 -16.39 3.79
CA LYS A 180 -0.04 -16.64 4.72
C LYS A 180 -0.40 -16.15 6.12
N MET A 181 -0.97 -14.95 6.23
CA MET A 181 -1.36 -14.37 7.51
C MET A 181 -2.43 -15.23 8.21
N ILE A 182 -3.47 -15.64 7.49
CA ILE A 182 -4.56 -16.45 8.05
C ILE A 182 -4.08 -17.85 8.44
N ALA A 183 -3.30 -18.49 7.58
CA ALA A 183 -2.78 -19.84 7.84
C ALA A 183 -1.79 -19.86 9.02
N LYS A 184 -0.84 -18.91 9.03
CA LYS A 184 0.32 -18.95 9.93
C LYS A 184 0.13 -18.09 11.17
N ASP A 185 -0.24 -16.83 11.00
CA ASP A 185 -0.22 -15.84 12.08
C ASP A 185 -1.53 -15.89 12.88
N ALA A 186 -2.68 -16.03 12.22
CA ALA A 186 -3.97 -16.25 12.87
C ALA A 186 -4.24 -17.72 13.27
N GLY A 187 -3.44 -18.67 12.76
CA GLY A 187 -3.51 -20.09 13.16
C GLY A 187 -4.77 -20.82 12.70
N ALA A 188 -5.31 -20.47 11.53
CA ALA A 188 -6.48 -21.15 10.96
C ALA A 188 -6.21 -22.64 10.73
N GLN A 189 -7.17 -23.49 11.13
CA GLN A 189 -7.00 -24.95 11.06
C GLN A 189 -7.03 -25.46 9.61
N PRO A 190 -6.33 -26.58 9.31
CA PRO A 190 -6.45 -27.25 8.02
C PRO A 190 -7.89 -27.56 7.63
N GLY A 191 -8.25 -27.34 6.37
CA GLY A 191 -9.61 -27.50 5.85
C GLY A 191 -10.56 -26.33 6.13
N SER A 192 -10.12 -25.28 6.84
CA SER A 192 -10.91 -24.08 7.05
C SER A 192 -10.98 -23.21 5.80
N ALA A 193 -12.05 -22.41 5.71
CA ALA A 193 -12.22 -21.37 4.70
C ALA A 193 -12.67 -20.08 5.36
N VAL A 194 -12.06 -18.96 4.97
CA VAL A 194 -12.40 -17.60 5.42
C VAL A 194 -12.84 -16.78 4.22
N VAL A 195 -13.99 -16.13 4.32
CA VAL A 195 -14.54 -15.30 3.24
C VAL A 195 -14.42 -13.82 3.61
N PHE A 196 -13.99 -13.03 2.63
CA PHE A 196 -14.06 -11.57 2.66
C PHE A 196 -15.06 -11.11 1.61
N ASP A 197 -16.15 -10.49 2.06
CA ASP A 197 -17.23 -9.95 1.26
C ASP A 197 -17.18 -8.42 1.32
N ILE A 198 -16.56 -7.82 0.30
CA ILE A 198 -16.18 -6.41 0.30
C ILE A 198 -17.07 -5.66 -0.69
N HIS A 199 -17.77 -4.64 -0.20
CA HIS A 199 -18.70 -3.82 -0.98
C HIS A 199 -18.21 -2.38 -1.15
N GLY A 200 -18.91 -1.60 -1.97
CA GLY A 200 -18.62 -0.18 -2.20
C GLY A 200 -18.01 0.07 -3.58
N PRO A 201 -17.15 1.10 -3.74
CA PRO A 201 -16.65 1.52 -5.06
C PRO A 201 -15.87 0.44 -5.82
N LEU A 202 -15.18 -0.45 -5.11
CA LEU A 202 -14.49 -1.61 -5.66
C LEU A 202 -15.00 -2.88 -4.96
N GLU A 203 -16.06 -3.47 -5.49
CA GLU A 203 -16.69 -4.66 -4.93
C GLU A 203 -15.95 -5.95 -5.31
N PHE A 204 -15.77 -6.85 -4.34
CA PHE A 204 -15.28 -8.19 -4.58
C PHE A 204 -15.57 -9.14 -3.42
N MET A 205 -15.68 -10.42 -3.75
CA MET A 205 -15.68 -11.51 -2.78
C MET A 205 -14.44 -12.39 -2.99
N ARG A 206 -13.75 -12.74 -1.92
CA ARG A 206 -12.60 -13.66 -1.95
C ARG A 206 -12.66 -14.67 -0.82
N THR A 207 -12.29 -15.90 -1.14
CA THR A 207 -12.20 -17.00 -0.18
C THR A 207 -10.74 -17.37 0.00
N VAL A 208 -10.27 -17.35 1.24
CA VAL A 208 -8.99 -17.95 1.64
C VAL A 208 -9.27 -19.36 2.13
N ARG A 209 -8.58 -20.37 1.58
CA ARG A 209 -8.73 -21.79 1.92
C ARG A 209 -7.42 -22.33 2.46
N ILE A 210 -7.49 -23.05 3.57
CA ILE A 210 -6.32 -23.72 4.16
C ILE A 210 -6.37 -25.20 3.74
N ASP A 211 -5.37 -25.67 3.00
CA ASP A 211 -5.26 -27.07 2.61
C ASP A 211 -4.94 -27.98 3.83
N GLN A 212 -4.94 -29.29 3.62
CA GLN A 212 -4.68 -30.26 4.69
C GLN A 212 -3.23 -30.18 5.21
N GLU A 213 -2.32 -29.64 4.40
CA GLU A 213 -0.93 -29.37 4.78
C GLU A 213 -0.74 -28.02 5.51
N GLY A 214 -1.83 -27.27 5.75
CA GLY A 214 -1.80 -25.99 6.45
C GLY A 214 -1.37 -24.80 5.59
N ARG A 215 -1.38 -24.92 4.26
CA ARG A 215 -1.05 -23.83 3.33
C ARG A 215 -2.32 -23.10 2.90
N GLY A 216 -2.27 -21.78 2.95
CA GLY A 216 -3.34 -20.93 2.47
C GLY A 216 -3.28 -20.68 0.95
N THR A 217 -4.42 -20.74 0.28
CA THR A 217 -4.64 -20.20 -1.08
C THR A 217 -5.81 -19.22 -1.07
N ILE A 218 -5.91 -18.38 -2.10
CA ILE A 218 -7.01 -17.42 -2.26
C ILE A 218 -7.60 -17.51 -3.66
N ASP A 219 -8.93 -17.54 -3.74
CA ASP A 219 -9.67 -17.57 -4.99
C ASP A 219 -10.99 -16.78 -4.89
N SER A 220 -11.74 -16.74 -5.99
CA SER A 220 -13.08 -16.16 -6.07
C SER A 220 -14.21 -17.20 -5.96
N ALA A 221 -13.89 -18.45 -5.62
CA ALA A 221 -14.88 -19.51 -5.52
C ALA A 221 -15.66 -19.38 -4.21
N VAL A 222 -16.99 -19.36 -4.32
CA VAL A 222 -17.89 -19.27 -3.17
C VAL A 222 -17.66 -20.46 -2.23
N SER A 223 -17.63 -20.20 -0.93
CA SER A 223 -17.64 -21.24 0.10
C SER A 223 -19.05 -21.40 0.64
N LEU A 224 -19.59 -22.61 0.63
CA LEU A 224 -20.95 -22.90 1.15
C LEU A 224 -20.98 -23.10 2.68
N GLY A 225 -19.83 -23.13 3.34
CA GLY A 225 -19.71 -23.25 4.78
C GLY A 225 -18.37 -22.72 5.28
N PRO A 226 -18.10 -21.41 5.11
CA PRO A 226 -16.87 -20.82 5.63
C PRO A 226 -16.86 -20.87 7.16
N ALA A 227 -15.68 -21.04 7.73
CA ALA A 227 -15.47 -20.95 9.18
C ALA A 227 -15.75 -19.53 9.67
N VAL A 228 -15.36 -18.52 8.87
CA VAL A 228 -15.60 -17.10 9.15
C VAL A 228 -15.93 -16.36 7.86
N THR A 229 -16.90 -15.45 7.93
CA THR A 229 -17.16 -14.44 6.90
C THR A 229 -17.02 -13.05 7.48
N PHE A 230 -16.20 -12.21 6.83
CA PHE A 230 -16.10 -10.79 7.08
C PHE A 230 -16.86 -10.02 6.00
N SER A 231 -17.79 -9.15 6.38
CA SER A 231 -18.42 -8.20 5.46
C SER A 231 -18.13 -6.76 5.91
N THR A 232 -17.55 -5.96 5.01
CA THR A 232 -17.18 -4.56 5.29
C THR A 232 -17.04 -3.78 3.97
N ASP A 233 -17.07 -2.44 4.03
CA ASP A 233 -16.81 -1.61 2.86
C ASP A 233 -15.31 -1.62 2.46
N TRP A 234 -15.03 -1.32 1.19
CA TRP A 234 -13.69 -1.31 0.62
C TRP A 234 -12.71 -0.39 1.36
N GLU A 235 -13.15 0.79 1.78
CA GLU A 235 -12.26 1.74 2.45
C GLU A 235 -11.90 1.26 3.87
N THR A 236 -12.87 0.74 4.62
CA THR A 236 -12.61 0.13 5.93
C THR A 236 -11.70 -1.08 5.79
N PHE A 237 -11.93 -1.96 4.81
CA PHE A 237 -11.04 -3.09 4.54
C PHE A 237 -9.62 -2.63 4.25
N LEU A 238 -9.45 -1.66 3.34
CA LEU A 238 -8.17 -1.07 2.98
C LEU A 238 -7.44 -0.53 4.22
N ARG A 239 -8.12 0.26 5.05
CA ARG A 239 -7.54 0.86 6.25
C ARG A 239 -7.08 -0.21 7.25
N LEU A 240 -7.82 -1.31 7.37
CA LEU A 240 -7.43 -2.43 8.24
C LEU A 240 -6.19 -3.16 7.71
N VAL A 241 -6.20 -3.57 6.43
CA VAL A 241 -5.08 -4.34 5.86
C VAL A 241 -3.81 -3.51 5.69
N CYS A 242 -3.92 -2.19 5.59
CA CYS A 242 -2.79 -1.28 5.62
C CYS A 242 -2.44 -0.80 7.05
N GLY A 243 -3.11 -1.29 8.11
CA GLY A 243 -2.77 -0.90 9.49
C GLY A 243 -3.02 0.58 9.82
N ARG A 244 -3.85 1.28 9.04
CA ARG A 244 -4.24 2.70 9.23
C ARG A 244 -5.28 2.88 10.32
N VAL A 245 -6.00 1.81 10.68
CA VAL A 245 -7.00 1.82 11.74
C VAL A 245 -6.95 0.52 12.54
N ARG A 246 -7.21 0.62 13.86
CA ARG A 246 -7.34 -0.56 14.71
C ARG A 246 -8.71 -1.21 14.50
N PRO A 247 -8.82 -2.56 14.49
CA PRO A 247 -10.11 -3.25 14.35
C PRO A 247 -11.20 -2.74 15.31
N ALA A 248 -10.85 -2.50 16.57
CA ALA A 248 -11.79 -2.02 17.59
C ALA A 248 -12.42 -0.65 17.27
N ALA A 249 -11.72 0.20 16.49
CA ALA A 249 -12.22 1.53 16.13
C ALA A 249 -13.23 1.51 14.96
N VAL A 250 -13.39 0.36 14.29
CA VAL A 250 -14.30 0.17 13.15
C VAL A 250 -15.16 -1.08 13.33
N ALA A 251 -15.34 -1.54 14.57
CA ALA A 251 -16.07 -2.77 14.88
C ALA A 251 -17.54 -2.71 14.43
N ASP A 252 -18.14 -1.52 14.41
CA ASP A 252 -19.49 -1.26 13.90
C ASP A 252 -19.60 -1.33 12.38
N ARG A 253 -18.47 -1.28 11.67
CA ARG A 253 -18.39 -1.34 10.20
C ARG A 253 -17.98 -2.71 9.66
N VAL A 254 -17.48 -3.59 10.53
CA VAL A 254 -17.05 -4.94 10.16
C VAL A 254 -18.03 -5.95 10.73
N LYS A 255 -18.88 -6.50 9.87
CA LYS A 255 -19.76 -7.60 10.23
C LYS A 255 -18.96 -8.91 10.18
N VAL A 256 -19.11 -9.72 11.24
CA VAL A 256 -18.46 -11.03 11.37
C VAL A 256 -19.51 -12.10 11.57
N GLU A 257 -19.45 -13.16 10.78
CA GLU A 257 -20.28 -14.37 10.94
C GLU A 257 -19.38 -15.62 11.04
N GLY A 258 -19.77 -16.59 11.87
CA GLY A 258 -19.02 -17.84 12.08
C GLY A 258 -18.20 -17.85 13.37
N ASP A 259 -16.98 -18.41 13.32
CA ASP A 259 -16.09 -18.57 14.47
C ASP A 259 -15.47 -17.24 14.91
N LEU A 260 -15.97 -16.70 16.03
CA LEU A 260 -15.48 -15.44 16.60
C LEU A 260 -14.05 -15.52 17.14
N GLY A 261 -13.60 -16.70 17.58
CA GLY A 261 -12.23 -16.89 18.06
C GLY A 261 -11.23 -16.73 16.92
N LEU A 262 -11.48 -17.42 15.81
CA LEU A 262 -10.69 -17.27 14.58
C LEU A 262 -10.80 -15.86 14.01
N ALA A 263 -12.00 -15.26 14.00
CA ALA A 263 -12.18 -13.91 13.49
C ALA A 263 -11.35 -12.86 14.26
N ASN A 264 -11.32 -12.95 15.58
CA ASN A 264 -10.51 -12.07 16.43
C ASN A 264 -9.01 -12.27 16.20
N ALA A 265 -8.56 -13.52 16.02
CA ALA A 265 -7.16 -13.80 15.69
C ALA A 265 -6.77 -13.19 14.33
N ILE A 266 -7.63 -13.32 13.32
CA ILE A 266 -7.42 -12.72 12.00
C ILE A 266 -7.35 -11.19 12.11
N LEU A 267 -8.30 -10.56 12.80
CA LEU A 267 -8.30 -9.10 12.98
C LEU A 267 -7.08 -8.58 13.74
N ALA A 268 -6.54 -9.35 14.69
CA ALA A 268 -5.32 -8.98 15.41
C ALA A 268 -4.07 -8.96 14.52
N HIS A 269 -4.07 -9.72 13.42
CA HIS A 269 -2.95 -9.85 12.47
C HIS A 269 -3.27 -9.28 11.08
N ILE A 270 -4.40 -8.57 10.91
CA ILE A 270 -4.92 -8.18 9.59
C ILE A 270 -4.04 -7.19 8.83
N ALA A 271 -3.21 -6.41 9.54
CA ALA A 271 -2.31 -5.44 8.93
C ALA A 271 -1.15 -6.17 8.21
N LEU A 272 -1.06 -5.97 6.90
CA LEU A 272 -0.09 -6.62 6.01
C LEU A 272 1.05 -5.69 5.59
N THR A 273 0.89 -4.38 5.78
CA THR A 273 1.93 -3.40 5.51
C THR A 273 2.79 -3.20 6.76
N PRO A 274 4.10 -3.00 6.60
CA PRO A 274 5.02 -2.68 7.69
C PRO A 274 4.70 -1.34 8.37
#